data_AF-A0A0U4NE67-F1
#
_entry.id   AF-A0A0U4NE67-F1
#
_cell.length_a   1.000
_cell.length_b   1.000
_cell.length_c   1.000
_cell.angle_alpha   90.00
_cell.angle_beta   90.00
_cell.angle_gamma   90.00
#
_symmetry.space_group_name_H-M   'P 1'
#
loop_
_entity.id
_entity.type
_entity.pdbx_description
1 polymer ?
#
loop_
_entity_poly.entity_id
_entity_poly.type
_entity_poly.pdbx_seq_one_letter_code
_entity_poly.pdbx_strand_id
1 'polypeptide(L)'
;MSLVNLACDAYRVYRIGKPIVTSKVAKRSYSKARKNYEKKLKKTKKGREQLKKLKAQEKAFKKTVDAFMQPLGKAVTLSRRVANNLPFVQTIRNLKASMKAEVIKSSKTRTGLVQKGDKEYLSISDYNRIVKISKEYQLAKSQGASPEKLWSIKSKAEVIRSAYQVESVIKPNGSAITVPRSDRGMNEGIKSPESLEDPVEYIGIGAAKIGVNVLKWVGKKAAGKIGKKIVEGEAKEKASEYASSAAQYQRLKGSLAKEEIQSVIKTTEHGAERLMSRGFSPSDISALKLSPSKVLTQSDGASVYIKDIGAGKFNVIVESENGVVTALKNISENSLNKLSRNYGWK
;
A
#
# COMPACT_ATOMS: atom_id res chain seq x y z
N MET A 1 10.37 -2.39 23.69
CA MET A 1 9.70 -1.79 22.52
C MET A 1 10.52 -0.58 22.11
N SER A 2 11.09 -0.53 20.90
CA SER A 2 11.92 0.63 20.50
C SER A 2 11.04 1.87 20.25
N LEU A 3 11.54 3.07 20.54
CA LEU A 3 10.86 4.34 20.27
C LEU A 3 10.35 4.46 18.81
N VAL A 4 11.07 3.83 17.88
CA VAL A 4 10.72 3.76 16.46
C VAL A 4 9.43 2.97 16.22
N ASN A 5 9.23 1.84 16.92
CA ASN A 5 8.03 1.02 16.76
C ASN A 5 6.79 1.73 17.33
N LEU A 6 6.93 2.39 18.49
CA LEU A 6 5.85 3.20 19.08
C LEU A 6 5.44 4.35 18.15
N ALA A 7 6.41 5.01 17.51
CA ALA A 7 6.14 6.06 16.53
C ALA A 7 5.45 5.52 15.26
N CYS A 8 5.85 4.35 14.77
CA CYS A 8 5.23 3.70 13.61
C CYS A 8 3.78 3.27 13.88
N ASP A 9 3.51 2.72 15.06
CA ASP A 9 2.15 2.30 15.44
C ASP A 9 1.23 3.51 15.67
N ALA A 10 1.73 4.55 16.35
CA ALA A 10 1.02 5.83 16.46
C ALA A 10 0.73 6.44 15.09
N TYR A 11 1.67 6.35 14.14
CA TYR A 11 1.49 6.86 12.78
C TYR A 11 0.47 6.03 11.98
N ARG A 12 0.42 4.70 12.15
CA ARG A 12 -0.59 3.83 11.52
C ARG A 12 -2.00 4.14 12.03
N VAL A 13 -2.17 4.26 13.35
CA VAL A 13 -3.45 4.65 13.95
C VAL A 13 -3.89 6.03 13.45
N TYR A 14 -2.96 7.00 13.39
CA TYR A 14 -3.24 8.31 12.82
C TYR A 14 -3.64 8.23 11.34
N ARG A 15 -2.93 7.44 10.52
CA ARG A 15 -3.20 7.31 9.08
C ARG A 15 -4.54 6.64 8.79
N ILE A 16 -4.93 5.63 9.57
CA ILE A 16 -6.22 4.95 9.43
C ILE A 16 -7.35 5.85 9.96
N GLY A 17 -7.11 6.58 11.05
CA GLY A 17 -8.10 7.48 11.64
C GLY A 17 -8.31 8.77 10.85
N LYS A 18 -7.28 9.30 10.18
CA LYS A 18 -7.34 10.61 9.51
C LYS A 18 -8.42 10.70 8.41
N PRO A 19 -8.61 9.74 7.50
CA PRO A 19 -9.70 9.79 6.52
C PRO A 19 -11.08 9.83 7.18
N ILE A 20 -11.27 9.07 8.26
CA ILE A 20 -12.54 9.00 9.00
C ILE A 20 -12.80 10.31 9.76
N VAL A 21 -11.77 10.84 10.41
CA VAL A 21 -11.84 12.09 11.19
C VAL A 21 -11.88 13.33 10.29
N THR A 22 -11.38 13.28 9.05
CA THR A 22 -11.40 14.43 8.13
C THR A 22 -12.59 14.43 7.16
N SER A 23 -13.26 13.29 6.96
CA SER A 23 -14.45 13.22 6.12
C SER A 23 -15.58 14.13 6.64
N LYS A 24 -15.95 15.13 5.84
CA LYS A 24 -17.11 16.01 6.12
C LYS A 24 -18.40 15.19 6.26
N VAL A 25 -18.55 14.12 5.49
CA VAL A 25 -19.71 13.22 5.50
C VAL A 25 -19.76 12.45 6.83
N ALA A 26 -18.65 11.86 7.26
CA ALA A 26 -18.58 11.14 8.54
C ALA A 26 -18.88 12.05 9.73
N LYS A 27 -18.32 13.28 9.74
CA LYS A 27 -18.62 14.28 10.79
C LYS A 27 -20.10 14.65 10.84
N ARG A 28 -20.74 14.87 9.68
CA ARG A 28 -22.18 15.19 9.60
C ARG A 28 -23.03 14.02 10.09
N SER A 29 -22.71 12.80 9.66
CA SER A 29 -23.41 11.58 10.08
C SER A 29 -23.31 11.36 11.59
N TYR A 30 -22.10 11.42 12.14
CA TYR A 30 -21.86 11.29 13.59
C TYR A 30 -22.56 12.39 14.39
N SER A 31 -22.49 13.66 13.95
CA SER A 31 -23.18 14.76 14.62
C SER A 31 -24.70 14.58 14.62
N LYS A 32 -25.29 14.10 13.51
CA LYS A 32 -26.73 13.83 13.41
C LYS A 32 -27.14 12.68 14.33
N ALA A 33 -26.41 11.57 14.32
CA ALA A 33 -26.65 10.43 15.20
C ALA A 33 -26.57 10.82 16.68
N ARG A 34 -25.55 11.59 17.05
CA ARG A 34 -25.38 12.13 18.41
C ARG A 34 -26.55 13.02 18.82
N LYS A 35 -26.95 13.99 18.00
CA LYS A 35 -28.10 14.87 18.30
C LYS A 35 -29.39 14.07 18.52
N ASN A 36 -29.63 13.04 17.71
CA ASN A 36 -30.78 12.17 17.86
C ASN A 36 -30.75 11.37 19.17
N TYR A 37 -29.58 10.85 19.55
CA TYR A 37 -29.39 10.16 20.82
C TYR A 37 -29.59 11.09 22.03
N GLU A 38 -29.03 12.31 21.98
CA GLU A 38 -29.24 13.31 23.04
C GLU A 38 -30.72 13.69 23.18
N LYS A 39 -31.47 13.81 22.06
CA LYS A 39 -32.92 14.05 22.08
C LYS A 39 -33.67 12.91 22.76
N LYS A 40 -33.32 11.64 22.49
CA LYS A 40 -33.94 10.48 23.13
C LYS A 40 -33.68 10.46 24.65
N LEU A 41 -32.45 10.72 25.08
CA LEU A 41 -32.09 10.75 26.51
C LEU A 41 -32.76 11.89 27.28
N LYS A 42 -33.04 13.03 26.64
CA LYS A 42 -33.71 14.17 27.32
C LYS A 42 -35.17 13.91 27.70
N LYS A 43 -35.83 12.92 27.07
CA LYS A 43 -37.26 12.62 27.30
C LYS A 43 -37.53 12.05 28.71
N THR A 44 -36.55 11.41 29.35
CA THR A 44 -36.74 10.77 30.66
C THR A 44 -35.82 11.37 31.73
N LYS A 45 -36.24 11.36 33.01
CA LYS A 45 -35.42 11.86 34.12
C LYS A 45 -34.09 11.10 34.23
N LYS A 46 -34.13 9.76 34.19
CA LYS A 46 -32.93 8.90 34.18
C LYS A 46 -32.04 9.17 32.96
N GLY A 47 -32.62 9.40 31.79
CA GLY A 47 -31.85 9.72 30.59
C GLY A 47 -31.11 11.07 30.67
N ARG A 48 -31.68 12.08 31.33
CA ARG A 48 -31.00 13.36 31.59
C ARG A 48 -29.78 13.19 32.49
N GLU A 49 -29.85 12.33 33.51
CA GLU A 49 -28.70 12.00 34.37
C GLU A 49 -27.61 11.25 33.61
N GLN A 50 -27.99 10.26 32.79
CA GLN A 50 -27.04 9.57 31.89
C GLN A 50 -26.36 10.54 30.93
N LEU A 51 -27.13 11.47 30.35
CA LEU A 51 -26.60 12.50 29.47
C LEU A 51 -25.60 13.42 30.17
N LYS A 52 -25.86 13.81 31.43
CA LYS A 52 -24.91 14.58 32.26
C LYS A 52 -23.61 13.81 32.46
N LYS A 53 -23.68 12.52 32.81
CA LYS A 53 -22.49 11.66 33.00
C LYS A 53 -21.69 11.50 31.70
N LEU A 54 -22.35 11.24 30.58
CA LEU A 54 -21.70 11.13 29.27
C LEU A 54 -21.01 12.44 28.86
N LYS A 55 -21.66 13.59 29.06
CA LYS A 55 -21.04 14.90 28.76
C LYS A 55 -19.83 15.20 29.65
N ALA A 56 -19.89 14.79 30.92
CA ALA A 56 -18.74 14.92 31.83
C ALA A 56 -17.57 14.03 31.39
N GLN A 57 -17.83 12.77 31.02
CA GLN A 57 -16.82 11.85 30.50
C GLN A 57 -16.21 12.36 29.18
N GLU A 58 -17.02 12.86 28.25
CA GLU A 58 -16.53 13.42 26.99
C GLU A 58 -15.66 14.66 27.23
N LYS A 59 -16.06 15.55 28.15
CA LYS A 59 -15.27 16.73 28.53
C LYS A 59 -13.92 16.31 29.15
N ALA A 60 -13.92 15.30 30.02
CA ALA A 60 -12.69 14.76 30.61
C ALA A 60 -11.78 14.13 29.55
N PHE A 61 -12.32 13.29 28.67
CA PHE A 61 -11.59 12.66 27.58
C PHE A 61 -10.98 13.70 26.63
N LYS A 62 -11.77 14.71 26.23
CA LYS A 62 -11.28 15.80 25.39
C LYS A 62 -10.12 16.54 26.05
N LYS A 63 -10.21 16.85 27.34
CA LYS A 63 -9.11 17.48 28.10
C LYS A 63 -7.85 16.62 28.08
N THR A 64 -7.96 15.31 28.27
CA THR A 64 -6.83 14.37 28.22
C THR A 64 -6.21 14.28 26.83
N VAL A 65 -7.03 14.18 25.78
CA VAL A 65 -6.57 14.14 24.39
C VAL A 65 -5.89 15.46 24.02
N ASP A 66 -6.47 16.60 24.36
CA ASP A 66 -5.88 17.92 24.08
C ASP A 66 -4.54 18.08 24.81
N ALA A 67 -4.45 17.67 26.07
CA ALA A 67 -3.21 17.69 26.85
C ALA A 67 -2.12 16.76 26.27
N PHE A 68 -2.50 15.61 25.72
CA PHE A 68 -1.57 14.67 25.08
C PHE A 68 -1.14 15.14 23.68
N MET A 69 -2.07 15.69 22.90
CA MET A 69 -1.83 16.07 21.50
C MET A 69 -1.10 17.41 21.37
N GLN A 70 -1.24 18.33 22.34
CA GLN A 70 -0.55 19.63 22.30
C GLN A 70 0.99 19.49 22.27
N PRO A 71 1.64 18.71 23.15
CA PRO A 71 3.09 18.47 23.09
C PRO A 71 3.51 17.80 21.77
N LEU A 72 2.74 16.82 21.29
CA LEU A 72 3.02 16.13 20.03
C LEU A 72 2.92 17.07 18.82
N GLY A 73 1.91 17.95 18.80
CA GLY A 73 1.78 18.98 17.76
C GLY A 73 2.97 19.93 17.73
N LYS A 74 3.47 20.35 18.91
CA LYS A 74 4.68 21.17 19.04
C LYS A 74 5.93 20.41 18.57
N ALA A 75 6.10 19.16 18.98
CA ALA A 75 7.23 18.31 18.58
C ALA A 75 7.25 18.08 17.06
N VAL A 76 6.11 17.73 16.45
CA VAL A 76 5.99 17.56 14.99
C VAL A 76 6.31 18.86 14.24
N THR A 77 5.86 20.00 14.76
CA THR A 77 6.15 21.30 14.15
C THR A 77 7.64 21.65 14.25
N LEU A 78 8.27 21.36 15.39
CA LEU A 78 9.71 21.54 15.61
C LEU A 78 10.52 20.65 14.66
N SER A 79 10.21 19.35 14.58
CA SER A 79 10.86 18.41 13.66
C SER A 79 10.68 18.83 12.20
N ARG A 80 9.52 19.37 11.83
CA ARG A 80 9.29 19.93 10.49
C ARG A 80 10.13 21.17 10.22
N ARG A 81 10.33 22.03 11.21
CA ARG A 81 11.18 23.23 11.11
C ARG A 81 12.66 22.83 10.97
N VAL A 82 13.13 21.86 11.76
CA VAL A 82 14.47 21.28 11.62
C VAL A 82 14.66 20.64 10.25
N ALA A 83 13.73 19.78 9.82
CA ALA A 83 13.78 19.13 8.50
C ALA A 83 13.77 20.13 7.33
N ASN A 84 13.04 21.25 7.46
CA ASN A 84 13.01 22.28 6.44
C ASN A 84 14.23 23.21 6.43
N ASN A 85 14.95 23.31 7.56
CA ASN A 85 16.21 24.07 7.68
C ASN A 85 17.44 23.20 7.35
N LEU A 86 17.27 21.92 7.03
CA LEU A 86 18.36 21.07 6.58
C LEU A 86 18.73 21.41 5.12
N PRO A 87 20.01 21.72 4.82
CA PRO A 87 20.46 22.11 3.48
C PRO A 87 20.09 21.08 2.41
N PHE A 88 20.04 19.79 2.76
CA PHE A 88 19.62 18.70 1.89
C PHE A 88 18.20 18.85 1.31
N VAL A 89 17.24 19.37 2.09
CA VAL A 89 15.86 19.56 1.64
C VAL A 89 15.74 20.73 0.67
N GLN A 90 16.60 21.75 0.83
CA GLN A 90 16.69 22.85 -0.13
C GLN A 90 17.29 22.37 -1.45
N THR A 91 18.32 21.52 -1.43
CA THR A 91 18.89 20.88 -2.63
C THR A 91 17.84 20.06 -3.39
N ILE A 92 17.02 19.27 -2.69
CA ILE A 92 15.93 18.49 -3.31
C ILE A 92 14.85 19.40 -3.90
N ARG A 93 14.49 20.52 -3.24
CA ARG A 93 13.54 21.49 -3.79
C ARG A 93 14.07 22.15 -5.06
N ASN A 94 15.33 22.55 -5.06
CA ASN A 94 15.98 23.16 -6.22
C ASN A 94 16.04 22.17 -7.40
N LEU A 95 16.38 20.91 -7.14
CA LEU A 95 16.37 19.85 -8.15
C LEU A 95 14.97 19.59 -8.71
N LYS A 96 13.94 19.55 -7.87
CA LYS A 96 12.55 19.40 -8.35
C LYS A 96 12.09 20.59 -9.20
N ALA A 97 12.51 21.80 -8.85
CA ALA A 97 12.18 23.00 -9.60
C ALA A 97 12.85 22.98 -10.99
N SER A 98 14.13 22.58 -11.08
CA SER A 98 14.84 22.48 -12.36
C SER A 98 14.22 21.42 -13.27
N MET A 99 13.93 20.22 -12.75
CA MET A 99 13.27 19.15 -13.51
C MET A 99 11.89 19.59 -14.04
N LYS A 100 11.11 20.31 -13.23
CA LYS A 100 9.78 20.79 -13.65
C LYS A 100 9.90 21.84 -14.77
N ALA A 101 10.88 22.74 -14.70
CA ALA A 101 11.13 23.71 -15.75
C ALA A 101 11.54 23.03 -17.08
N GLU A 102 12.34 21.98 -17.00
CA GLU A 102 12.79 21.20 -18.16
C GLU A 102 11.65 20.40 -18.82
N VAL A 103 10.77 19.80 -18.02
CA VAL A 103 9.53 19.16 -18.51
C VAL A 103 8.61 20.17 -19.19
N ILE A 104 8.47 21.38 -18.62
CA ILE A 104 7.66 22.43 -19.26
C ILE A 104 8.28 22.86 -20.60
N LYS A 105 9.61 23.01 -20.65
CA LYS A 105 10.34 23.39 -21.87
C LYS A 105 10.19 22.34 -22.98
N SER A 106 10.30 21.06 -22.63
CA SER A 106 10.12 19.93 -23.57
C SER A 106 8.65 19.69 -23.96
N SER A 107 7.69 20.08 -23.11
CA SER A 107 6.27 19.99 -23.47
C SER A 107 5.85 21.07 -24.49
N LYS A 108 6.46 22.27 -24.44
CA LYS A 108 6.22 23.35 -25.40
C LYS A 108 6.79 23.06 -26.80
N THR A 109 7.78 22.20 -26.93
CA THR A 109 8.38 21.83 -28.23
C THR A 109 7.71 20.62 -28.88
N ARG A 110 6.75 19.95 -28.21
CA ARG A 110 6.11 18.70 -28.67
C ARG A 110 4.65 18.83 -29.10
N THR A 111 4.15 20.05 -29.31
CA THR A 111 2.80 20.30 -29.86
C THR A 111 2.72 20.17 -31.39
N GLY A 112 3.69 19.54 -32.04
CA GLY A 112 3.59 19.10 -33.44
C GLY A 112 3.17 17.64 -33.50
N LEU A 113 2.10 17.36 -34.25
CA LEU A 113 1.67 16.01 -34.65
C LEU A 113 2.86 15.13 -35.01
N VAL A 114 2.99 13.97 -34.34
CA VAL A 114 3.99 12.96 -34.70
C VAL A 114 3.45 12.18 -35.89
N GLN A 115 3.73 12.65 -37.10
CA GLN A 115 3.69 11.80 -38.30
C GLN A 115 4.97 10.96 -38.32
N LYS A 116 4.82 9.63 -38.26
CA LYS A 116 5.92 8.69 -38.49
C LYS A 116 5.37 7.53 -39.33
N GLY A 117 5.49 7.65 -40.65
CA GLY A 117 4.84 6.76 -41.63
C GLY A 117 3.34 7.03 -41.75
N ASP A 118 2.69 6.49 -42.78
CA ASP A 118 1.27 6.70 -43.16
C ASP A 118 0.24 6.23 -42.12
N LYS A 119 0.64 6.03 -40.86
CA LYS A 119 -0.22 5.58 -39.76
C LYS A 119 -0.50 6.74 -38.83
N GLU A 120 -1.75 7.20 -38.82
CA GLU A 120 -2.23 8.19 -37.86
C GLU A 120 -2.31 7.57 -36.46
N TYR A 121 -1.57 8.16 -35.52
CA TYR A 121 -1.61 7.74 -34.12
C TYR A 121 -2.64 8.55 -33.33
N LEU A 122 -3.28 7.88 -32.37
CA LEU A 122 -4.17 8.51 -31.39
C LEU A 122 -3.46 9.66 -30.67
N SER A 123 -4.08 10.84 -30.65
CA SER A 123 -3.61 11.96 -29.85
C SER A 123 -3.58 11.56 -28.36
N ILE A 124 -2.65 12.12 -27.58
CA ILE A 124 -2.58 11.88 -26.12
C ILE A 124 -3.90 12.27 -25.44
N SER A 125 -4.56 13.31 -25.94
CA SER A 125 -5.87 13.76 -25.45
C SER A 125 -6.93 12.68 -25.63
N ASP A 126 -7.00 12.06 -26.82
CA ASP A 126 -8.01 11.07 -27.14
C ASP A 126 -7.73 9.72 -26.48
N TYR A 127 -6.46 9.35 -26.29
CA TYR A 127 -6.08 8.22 -25.45
C TYR A 127 -6.61 8.40 -24.00
N ASN A 128 -6.41 9.57 -23.42
CA ASN A 128 -6.90 9.87 -22.06
C ASN A 128 -8.43 9.84 -21.98
N ARG A 129 -9.14 10.26 -23.04
CA ARG A 129 -10.60 10.14 -23.14
C ARG A 129 -11.04 8.68 -23.15
N ILE A 130 -10.39 7.81 -23.93
CA ILE A 130 -10.69 6.37 -23.97
C ILE A 130 -10.48 5.73 -22.59
N VAL A 131 -9.38 6.04 -21.90
CA VAL A 131 -9.10 5.51 -20.56
C VAL A 131 -10.18 5.96 -19.55
N LYS A 132 -10.64 7.22 -19.65
CA LYS A 132 -11.71 7.74 -18.80
C LYS A 132 -13.03 7.01 -19.04
N ILE A 133 -13.42 6.84 -20.31
CA ILE A 133 -14.64 6.11 -20.71
C ILE A 133 -14.59 4.65 -20.23
N SER A 134 -13.42 4.00 -20.32
CA SER A 134 -13.23 2.64 -19.81
C SER A 134 -13.47 2.53 -18.29
N LYS A 135 -12.97 3.51 -17.52
CA LYS A 135 -13.22 3.57 -16.06
C LYS A 135 -14.69 3.82 -15.74
N GLU A 136 -15.35 4.71 -16.48
CA GLU A 136 -16.80 4.97 -16.34
C GLU A 136 -17.62 3.71 -16.63
N TYR A 137 -17.24 2.93 -17.65
CA TYR A 137 -17.88 1.66 -17.96
C TYR A 137 -17.75 0.65 -16.82
N GLN A 138 -16.53 0.45 -16.28
CA GLN A 138 -16.30 -0.49 -15.18
C GLN A 138 -17.08 -0.08 -13.92
N LEU A 139 -17.12 1.23 -13.62
CA LEU A 139 -17.90 1.76 -12.50
C LEU A 139 -19.40 1.53 -12.70
N ALA A 140 -19.94 1.85 -13.88
CA ALA A 140 -21.35 1.63 -14.21
C ALA A 140 -21.72 0.15 -14.11
N LYS A 141 -20.85 -0.75 -14.59
CA LYS A 141 -21.04 -2.20 -14.49
C LYS A 141 -21.07 -2.65 -13.02
N SER A 142 -20.17 -2.16 -12.18
CA SER A 142 -20.15 -2.49 -10.73
C SER A 142 -21.38 -1.99 -9.97
N GLN A 143 -22.08 -0.97 -10.50
CA GLN A 143 -23.29 -0.39 -9.92
C GLN A 143 -24.58 -1.02 -10.44
N GLY A 144 -24.49 -2.08 -11.25
CA GLY A 144 -25.67 -2.73 -11.84
C GLY A 144 -26.39 -1.84 -12.86
N ALA A 145 -25.66 -1.01 -13.62
CA ALA A 145 -26.26 -0.18 -14.66
C ALA A 145 -26.98 -1.04 -15.73
N SER A 146 -28.08 -0.51 -16.28
CA SER A 146 -28.84 -1.16 -17.34
C SER A 146 -27.97 -1.40 -18.60
N PRO A 147 -28.27 -2.44 -19.39
CA PRO A 147 -27.57 -2.73 -20.65
C PRO A 147 -27.49 -1.53 -21.60
N GLU A 148 -28.55 -0.73 -21.68
CA GLU A 148 -28.62 0.48 -22.51
C GLU A 148 -27.58 1.53 -22.10
N LYS A 149 -27.40 1.73 -20.79
CA LYS A 149 -26.41 2.67 -20.25
C LYS A 149 -24.98 2.18 -20.51
N LEU A 150 -24.74 0.87 -20.40
CA LEU A 150 -23.45 0.28 -20.73
C LEU A 150 -23.13 0.39 -22.22
N TRP A 151 -24.13 0.18 -23.08
CA TRP A 151 -24.01 0.33 -24.53
C TRP A 151 -23.71 1.79 -24.92
N SER A 152 -24.40 2.76 -24.31
CA SER A 152 -24.14 4.19 -24.51
C SER A 152 -22.73 4.63 -24.10
N ILE A 153 -22.14 4.04 -23.05
CA ILE A 153 -20.76 4.32 -22.66
C ILE A 153 -19.78 3.68 -23.65
N LYS A 154 -20.07 2.45 -24.10
CA LYS A 154 -19.22 1.73 -25.05
C LYS A 154 -19.17 2.40 -26.42
N SER A 155 -20.32 2.88 -26.93
CA SER A 155 -20.40 3.55 -28.23
C SER A 155 -19.55 4.83 -28.28
N LYS A 156 -19.43 5.57 -27.17
CA LYS A 156 -18.53 6.74 -27.08
C LYS A 156 -17.06 6.38 -27.30
N ALA A 157 -16.60 5.22 -26.82
CA ALA A 157 -15.24 4.75 -27.07
C ALA A 157 -15.07 4.26 -28.52
N GLU A 158 -16.10 3.64 -29.09
CA GLU A 158 -16.12 3.15 -30.47
C GLU A 158 -16.02 4.30 -31.49
N VAL A 159 -16.74 5.41 -31.29
CA VAL A 159 -16.68 6.61 -32.14
C VAL A 159 -15.27 7.20 -32.18
N ILE A 160 -14.58 7.24 -31.04
CA ILE A 160 -13.19 7.72 -30.99
C ILE A 160 -12.28 6.73 -31.71
N ARG A 161 -12.51 5.41 -31.56
CA ARG A 161 -11.69 4.40 -32.24
C ARG A 161 -11.90 4.38 -33.75
N SER A 162 -13.13 4.56 -34.24
CA SER A 162 -13.42 4.54 -35.67
C SER A 162 -12.89 5.76 -36.42
N ALA A 163 -12.66 6.87 -35.71
CA ALA A 163 -12.05 8.07 -36.27
C ALA A 163 -10.55 7.92 -36.58
N TYR A 164 -9.91 6.85 -36.10
CA TYR A 164 -8.51 6.56 -36.34
C TYR A 164 -8.39 5.12 -36.89
N GLN A 165 -7.61 4.88 -37.93
CA GLN A 165 -7.32 3.50 -38.39
C GLN A 165 -6.36 2.80 -37.41
N VAL A 166 -6.78 2.59 -36.15
CA VAL A 166 -5.92 2.11 -35.08
C VAL A 166 -5.85 0.59 -35.09
N GLU A 167 -4.85 0.04 -35.77
CA GLU A 167 -4.49 -1.38 -35.63
C GLU A 167 -3.68 -1.65 -34.34
N SER A 168 -3.08 -0.63 -33.73
CA SER A 168 -2.26 -0.80 -32.52
C SER A 168 -2.21 0.47 -31.66
N VAL A 169 -2.09 0.29 -30.34
CA VAL A 169 -1.99 1.41 -29.38
C VAL A 169 -0.55 1.48 -28.86
N ILE A 170 0.12 2.63 -29.08
CA ILE A 170 1.43 2.89 -28.51
C ILE A 170 1.29 3.50 -27.12
N LYS A 171 1.93 2.88 -26.12
CA LYS A 171 1.99 3.39 -24.75
C LYS A 171 2.86 4.66 -24.67
N PRO A 172 2.70 5.49 -23.62
CA PRO A 172 3.54 6.68 -23.40
C PRO A 172 5.05 6.39 -23.32
N ASN A 173 5.45 5.14 -23.10
CA ASN A 173 6.85 4.69 -23.08
C ASN A 173 7.37 4.16 -24.43
N GLY A 174 6.60 4.30 -25.53
CA GLY A 174 7.01 3.90 -26.87
C GLY A 174 6.76 2.43 -27.23
N SER A 175 6.17 1.63 -26.34
CA SER A 175 5.85 0.22 -26.63
C SER A 175 4.49 0.08 -27.32
N ALA A 176 4.44 -0.65 -28.44
CA ALA A 176 3.21 -0.95 -29.17
C ALA A 176 2.53 -2.20 -28.57
N ILE A 177 1.21 -2.14 -28.38
CA ILE A 177 0.37 -3.32 -28.15
C ILE A 177 -0.48 -3.54 -29.39
N THR A 178 -0.35 -4.72 -29.98
CA THR A 178 -1.28 -5.23 -31.00
C THR A 178 -2.49 -5.85 -30.29
N VAL A 179 -3.69 -5.38 -30.61
CA VAL A 179 -4.93 -5.95 -30.05
C VAL A 179 -5.38 -7.09 -30.97
N PRO A 180 -5.55 -8.33 -30.48
CA PRO A 180 -6.02 -9.42 -31.33
C PRO A 180 -7.48 -9.17 -31.74
N ARG A 181 -7.74 -9.37 -33.03
CA ARG A 181 -9.06 -9.29 -33.67
C ARG A 181 -9.88 -10.52 -33.23
N SER A 182 -10.94 -10.31 -32.47
CA SER A 182 -11.87 -11.38 -32.07
C SER A 182 -13.00 -11.50 -33.10
N ASP A 183 -12.80 -12.34 -34.11
CA ASP A 183 -13.89 -12.84 -34.95
C ASP A 183 -14.28 -14.25 -34.47
N ARG A 184 -15.48 -14.37 -33.89
CA ARG A 184 -16.45 -15.49 -34.05
C ARG A 184 -17.58 -15.34 -33.04
N GLY A 185 -18.80 -15.25 -33.55
CA GLY A 185 -20.01 -15.30 -32.75
C GLY A 185 -20.36 -16.71 -32.30
N MET A 186 -21.22 -16.79 -31.28
CA MET A 186 -22.28 -17.79 -31.17
C MET A 186 -23.45 -17.17 -30.39
N ASN A 187 -24.63 -17.39 -30.96
CA ASN A 187 -25.96 -17.24 -30.37
C ASN A 187 -26.22 -18.34 -29.34
N GLU A 188 -27.37 -18.21 -28.65
CA GLU A 188 -28.04 -19.11 -27.69
C GLU A 188 -27.84 -18.67 -26.23
N GLY A 189 -28.84 -18.61 -25.36
CA GLY A 189 -30.26 -18.92 -25.45
C GLY A 189 -30.90 -18.51 -24.12
N ILE A 190 -32.10 -17.94 -24.19
CA ILE A 190 -32.90 -17.45 -23.07
C ILE A 190 -33.49 -18.64 -22.30
N LYS A 191 -33.35 -18.68 -20.97
CA LYS A 191 -34.36 -19.22 -20.04
C LYS A 191 -34.32 -18.48 -18.69
N SER A 192 -35.47 -17.93 -18.30
CA SER A 192 -35.84 -17.52 -16.93
C SER A 192 -36.11 -18.76 -16.05
N PRO A 193 -36.13 -18.59 -14.71
CA PRO A 193 -37.40 -18.45 -13.97
C PRO A 193 -37.36 -17.31 -12.92
N GLU A 194 -38.44 -16.58 -12.62
CA GLU A 194 -39.51 -16.91 -11.63
C GLU A 194 -38.95 -17.38 -10.28
N SER A 195 -39.35 -16.96 -9.08
CA SER A 195 -40.15 -15.88 -8.47
C SER A 195 -40.22 -16.24 -6.96
N LEU A 196 -40.48 -15.26 -6.08
CA LEU A 196 -40.87 -15.39 -4.64
C LEU A 196 -39.75 -15.91 -3.69
N GLU A 197 -39.54 -15.44 -2.46
CA GLU A 197 -40.35 -14.74 -1.45
C GLU A 197 -39.40 -14.06 -0.41
N ASP A 198 -39.89 -13.05 0.31
CA ASP A 198 -39.20 -12.33 1.41
C ASP A 198 -38.87 -13.24 2.62
N PRO A 199 -37.97 -12.81 3.54
CA PRO A 199 -38.54 -12.30 4.79
C PRO A 199 -37.84 -11.08 5.43
N VAL A 200 -38.68 -10.43 6.23
CA VAL A 200 -38.49 -9.28 7.12
C VAL A 200 -37.71 -9.64 8.39
N GLU A 201 -36.91 -8.68 8.87
CA GLU A 201 -36.41 -8.44 10.25
C GLU A 201 -35.78 -9.57 11.11
N TYR A 202 -34.48 -9.42 11.45
CA TYR A 202 -34.01 -9.24 12.85
C TYR A 202 -32.49 -8.94 12.90
N ILE A 203 -32.09 -7.68 13.12
CA ILE A 203 -30.72 -7.34 13.58
C ILE A 203 -30.87 -6.45 14.81
N GLY A 204 -30.78 -7.07 15.99
CA GLY A 204 -30.85 -6.40 17.26
C GLY A 204 -29.87 -7.02 18.28
N ILE A 205 -28.93 -6.18 18.72
CA ILE A 205 -28.19 -6.29 19.99
C ILE A 205 -26.99 -7.25 20.01
N GLY A 206 -25.86 -6.81 19.42
CA GLY A 206 -24.56 -7.47 19.52
C GLY A 206 -23.38 -6.61 20.01
N ALA A 207 -23.59 -5.35 20.42
CA ALA A 207 -22.49 -4.42 20.73
C ALA A 207 -22.52 -3.77 22.13
N ALA A 208 -23.53 -4.05 22.96
CA ALA A 208 -23.66 -3.41 24.28
C ALA A 208 -23.20 -4.28 25.46
N LYS A 209 -22.87 -5.57 25.25
CA LYS A 209 -22.52 -6.50 26.34
C LYS A 209 -21.02 -6.56 26.67
N ILE A 210 -20.16 -6.05 25.77
CA ILE A 210 -18.70 -6.06 25.95
C ILE A 210 -18.24 -4.85 26.80
N GLY A 211 -18.95 -3.72 26.77
CA GLY A 211 -18.56 -2.50 27.49
C GLY A 211 -18.87 -2.48 29.00
N VAL A 212 -19.78 -3.34 29.48
CA VAL A 212 -20.24 -3.31 30.88
C VAL A 212 -19.40 -4.20 31.81
N ASN A 213 -18.82 -5.28 31.28
CA ASN A 213 -17.98 -6.17 32.08
C ASN A 213 -16.58 -5.61 32.35
N VAL A 214 -16.04 -4.80 31.44
CA VAL A 214 -14.74 -4.11 31.66
C VAL A 214 -14.84 -3.06 32.76
N LEU A 215 -15.99 -2.37 32.91
CA LEU A 215 -16.17 -1.37 33.97
C LEU A 215 -16.46 -2.00 35.35
N LYS A 216 -17.07 -3.19 35.42
CA LYS A 216 -17.21 -3.92 36.69
C LYS A 216 -15.88 -4.48 37.21
N TRP A 217 -14.92 -4.74 36.32
CA TRP A 217 -13.59 -5.24 36.67
C TRP A 217 -12.67 -4.15 37.25
N VAL A 218 -12.79 -2.90 36.79
CA VAL A 218 -11.97 -1.77 37.31
C VAL A 218 -12.47 -1.25 38.66
N GLY A 219 -13.74 -1.42 39.00
CA GLY A 219 -14.32 -0.90 40.24
C GLY A 219 -14.07 -1.72 41.51
N LYS A 220 -13.56 -2.96 41.42
CA LYS A 220 -13.43 -3.88 42.58
C LYS A 220 -12.00 -4.11 43.10
N LYS A 221 -10.97 -3.53 42.48
CA LYS A 221 -9.55 -3.69 42.89
C LYS A 221 -9.06 -2.61 43.86
N ALA A 222 -9.88 -2.25 44.85
CA ALA A 222 -9.51 -1.33 45.93
C ALA A 222 -9.40 -2.01 47.31
N ALA A 223 -9.39 -3.34 47.39
CA ALA A 223 -9.14 -4.04 48.64
C ALA A 223 -8.37 -5.35 48.43
N GLY A 224 -7.26 -5.50 49.16
CA GLY A 224 -6.68 -6.81 49.50
C GLY A 224 -5.41 -7.20 48.76
N LYS A 225 -4.35 -7.44 49.54
CA LYS A 225 -3.02 -7.99 49.18
C LYS A 225 -3.05 -9.31 48.37
N ILE A 226 -4.21 -9.91 48.12
CA ILE A 226 -4.42 -11.09 47.26
C ILE A 226 -4.35 -10.71 45.77
N GLY A 227 -4.65 -9.46 45.41
CA GLY A 227 -4.61 -8.98 44.02
C GLY A 227 -3.21 -8.90 43.39
N LYS A 228 -2.14 -8.84 44.20
CA LYS A 228 -0.76 -8.69 43.70
C LYS A 228 -0.24 -9.97 43.04
N LYS A 229 -0.57 -11.15 43.61
CA LYS A 229 -0.14 -12.46 43.07
C LYS A 229 -0.88 -12.83 41.78
N ILE A 230 -2.16 -12.48 41.66
CA ILE A 230 -2.97 -12.77 40.47
C ILE A 230 -2.60 -11.84 39.30
N VAL A 231 -2.31 -10.56 39.57
CA VAL A 231 -1.87 -9.61 38.53
C VAL A 231 -0.49 -9.95 37.98
N GLU A 232 0.42 -10.45 38.83
CA GLU A 232 1.75 -10.91 38.37
C GLU A 232 1.66 -12.20 37.53
N GLY A 233 0.71 -13.09 37.82
CA GLY A 233 0.41 -14.28 36.99
C GLY A 233 -0.18 -13.90 35.63
N GLU A 234 -1.25 -13.09 35.61
CA GLU A 234 -1.90 -12.62 34.37
C GLU A 234 -0.96 -11.76 33.50
N ALA A 235 -0.04 -11.00 34.11
CA ALA A 235 0.96 -10.22 33.38
C ALA A 235 2.03 -11.12 32.73
N LYS A 236 2.44 -12.21 33.40
CA LYS A 236 3.37 -13.20 32.84
C LYS A 236 2.76 -14.00 31.70
N GLU A 237 1.48 -14.36 31.82
CA GLU A 237 0.73 -15.08 30.78
C GLU A 237 0.48 -14.21 29.54
N LYS A 238 0.11 -12.93 29.73
CA LYS A 238 0.00 -12.00 28.58
C LYS A 238 1.36 -11.73 27.94
N ALA A 239 2.42 -11.60 28.73
CA ALA A 239 3.78 -11.41 28.19
C ALA A 239 4.25 -12.61 27.34
N SER A 240 3.89 -13.85 27.72
CA SER A 240 4.22 -15.04 26.93
C SER A 240 3.39 -15.13 25.64
N GLU A 241 2.12 -14.74 25.67
CA GLU A 241 1.26 -14.64 24.48
C GLU A 241 1.80 -13.58 23.49
N TYR A 242 2.23 -12.42 23.99
CA TYR A 242 2.86 -11.38 23.16
C TYR A 242 4.21 -11.84 22.58
N ALA A 243 5.02 -12.57 23.34
CA ALA A 243 6.28 -13.13 22.85
C ALA A 243 6.04 -14.16 21.74
N SER A 244 5.03 -15.02 21.90
CA SER A 244 4.59 -15.98 20.89
C SER A 244 4.11 -15.30 19.61
N SER A 245 3.28 -14.27 19.72
CA SER A 245 2.79 -13.48 18.58
C SER A 245 3.92 -12.75 17.83
N ALA A 246 4.88 -12.17 18.55
CA ALA A 246 6.03 -11.52 17.94
C ALA A 246 6.91 -12.53 17.18
N ALA A 247 7.13 -13.72 17.73
CA ALA A 247 7.88 -14.78 17.06
C ALA A 247 7.16 -15.29 15.80
N GLN A 248 5.83 -15.47 15.86
CA GLN A 248 5.02 -15.84 14.70
C GLN A 248 5.13 -14.80 13.58
N TYR A 249 5.09 -13.51 13.92
CA TYR A 249 5.24 -12.43 12.95
C TYR A 249 6.61 -12.45 12.26
N GLN A 250 7.70 -12.68 13.01
CA GLN A 250 9.04 -12.78 12.41
C GLN A 250 9.17 -13.99 11.48
N ARG A 251 8.58 -15.13 11.85
CA ARG A 251 8.54 -16.33 10.99
C ARG A 251 7.78 -16.06 9.69
N LEU A 252 6.61 -15.43 9.78
CA LEU A 252 5.77 -15.11 8.62
C LEU A 252 6.43 -14.06 7.71
N LYS A 253 7.14 -13.10 8.29
CA LYS A 253 7.95 -12.13 7.53
C LYS A 253 9.11 -12.82 6.80
N GLY A 254 9.76 -13.78 7.45
CA GLY A 254 10.83 -14.59 6.85
C GLY A 254 10.33 -15.44 5.68
N SER A 255 9.19 -16.13 5.85
CA SER A 255 8.59 -16.96 4.80
C SER A 255 8.16 -16.13 3.59
N LEU A 256 7.51 -14.99 3.81
CA LEU A 256 7.08 -14.09 2.72
C LEU A 256 8.29 -13.55 1.91
N ALA A 257 9.36 -13.14 2.59
CA ALA A 257 10.56 -12.67 1.90
C ALA A 257 11.24 -13.79 1.08
N LYS A 258 11.19 -15.03 1.58
CA LYS A 258 11.74 -16.21 0.91
C LYS A 258 10.93 -16.57 -0.34
N GLU A 259 9.61 -16.59 -0.25
CA GLU A 259 8.70 -16.78 -1.39
C GLU A 259 8.88 -15.69 -2.45
N GLU A 260 9.01 -14.42 -2.04
CA GLU A 260 9.24 -13.30 -2.96
C GLU A 260 10.56 -13.49 -3.71
N ILE A 261 11.65 -13.86 -3.02
CA ILE A 261 12.95 -14.13 -3.65
C ILE A 261 12.87 -15.29 -4.65
N GLN A 262 12.20 -16.38 -4.28
CA GLN A 262 11.97 -17.53 -5.17
C GLN A 262 11.12 -17.19 -6.39
N SER A 263 10.19 -16.24 -6.26
CA SER A 263 9.38 -15.77 -7.39
C SER A 263 10.18 -14.91 -8.38
N VAL A 264 11.17 -14.16 -7.89
CA VAL A 264 11.99 -13.26 -8.71
C VAL A 264 13.18 -13.98 -9.35
N ILE A 265 13.81 -14.91 -8.62
CA ILE A 265 14.90 -15.75 -9.13
C ILE A 265 14.46 -17.21 -9.03
N LYS A 266 14.66 -17.99 -10.09
CA LYS A 266 14.57 -19.44 -10.03
C LYS A 266 15.68 -19.99 -9.13
N THR A 267 15.46 -19.97 -7.83
CA THR A 267 16.42 -20.44 -6.83
C THR A 267 15.78 -21.48 -5.92
N THR A 268 16.60 -22.42 -5.46
CA THR A 268 16.20 -23.38 -4.42
C THR A 268 15.91 -22.67 -3.11
N GLU A 269 15.19 -23.36 -2.22
CA GLU A 269 14.89 -22.91 -0.87
C GLU A 269 16.15 -22.47 -0.10
N HIS A 270 17.22 -23.27 -0.22
CA HIS A 270 18.52 -22.98 0.38
C HIS A 270 19.20 -21.74 -0.23
N GLY A 271 19.07 -21.55 -1.55
CA GLY A 271 19.62 -20.37 -2.22
C GLY A 271 18.94 -19.07 -1.77
N ALA A 272 17.61 -19.09 -1.59
CA ALA A 272 16.86 -17.95 -1.06
C ALA A 272 17.29 -17.63 0.38
N GLU A 273 17.48 -18.64 1.22
CA GLU A 273 17.93 -18.46 2.60
C GLU A 273 19.36 -17.90 2.70
N ARG A 274 20.27 -18.34 1.82
CA ARG A 274 21.61 -17.77 1.70
C ARG A 274 21.58 -16.30 1.30
N LEU A 275 20.72 -15.92 0.36
CA LEU A 275 20.54 -14.53 -0.06
C LEU A 275 20.07 -13.65 1.11
N MET A 276 19.05 -14.10 1.84
CA MET A 276 18.55 -13.39 3.02
C MET A 276 19.62 -13.27 4.10
N SER A 277 20.37 -14.35 4.37
CA SER A 277 21.45 -14.37 5.35
C SER A 277 22.61 -13.43 5.00
N ARG A 278 22.87 -13.23 3.70
CA ARG A 278 23.84 -12.26 3.15
C ARG A 278 23.28 -10.82 3.13
N GLY A 279 22.06 -10.61 3.63
CA GLY A 279 21.41 -9.30 3.73
C GLY A 279 20.81 -8.78 2.42
N PHE A 280 20.59 -9.64 1.42
CA PHE A 280 19.89 -9.22 0.20
C PHE A 280 18.40 -9.05 0.47
N SER A 281 17.85 -7.94 -0.02
CA SER A 281 16.41 -7.73 -0.10
C SER A 281 15.86 -8.19 -1.46
N PRO A 282 14.56 -8.52 -1.56
CA PRO A 282 13.93 -8.81 -2.85
C PRO A 282 14.13 -7.70 -3.89
N SER A 283 14.18 -6.43 -3.46
CA SER A 283 14.47 -5.29 -4.34
C SER A 283 15.92 -5.27 -4.84
N ASP A 284 16.90 -5.64 -4.01
CA ASP A 284 18.32 -5.70 -4.44
C ASP A 284 18.50 -6.75 -5.53
N ILE A 285 17.88 -7.90 -5.32
CA ILE A 285 17.85 -9.03 -6.24
C ILE A 285 17.19 -8.65 -7.57
N SER A 286 16.01 -8.01 -7.49
CA SER A 286 15.28 -7.55 -8.68
C SER A 286 16.12 -6.55 -9.48
N ALA A 287 16.79 -5.62 -8.79
CA ALA A 287 17.65 -4.63 -9.44
C ALA A 287 18.86 -5.29 -10.14
N LEU A 288 19.46 -6.31 -9.51
CA LEU A 288 20.55 -7.12 -10.08
C LEU A 288 20.14 -7.90 -11.32
N LYS A 289 18.95 -8.52 -11.29
CA LYS A 289 18.49 -9.37 -12.39
C LYS A 289 17.90 -8.58 -13.56
N LEU A 290 17.11 -7.54 -13.27
CA LEU A 290 16.41 -6.77 -14.31
C LEU A 290 17.27 -5.65 -14.90
N SER A 291 18.22 -5.11 -14.12
CA SER A 291 19.03 -3.96 -14.53
C SER A 291 20.48 -4.06 -14.05
N PRO A 292 21.20 -5.16 -14.35
CA PRO A 292 22.60 -5.29 -13.98
C PRO A 292 23.44 -4.16 -14.59
N SER A 293 24.47 -3.72 -13.88
CA SER A 293 25.49 -2.82 -14.43
C SER A 293 26.41 -3.57 -15.40
N LYS A 294 26.75 -4.82 -15.07
CA LYS A 294 27.52 -5.74 -15.91
C LYS A 294 27.01 -7.16 -15.72
N VAL A 295 27.06 -7.93 -16.80
CA VAL A 295 26.82 -9.38 -16.78
C VAL A 295 28.06 -10.02 -17.36
N LEU A 296 28.65 -10.95 -16.63
CA LEU A 296 29.82 -11.72 -17.04
C LEU A 296 29.48 -13.22 -16.99
N THR A 297 30.33 -14.04 -17.59
CA THR A 297 30.19 -15.49 -17.53
C THR A 297 31.44 -16.10 -16.89
N GLN A 298 31.23 -16.99 -15.94
CA GLN A 298 32.29 -17.76 -15.30
C GLN A 298 32.73 -18.93 -16.21
N SER A 299 33.94 -19.43 -16.03
CA SER A 299 34.50 -20.50 -16.89
C SER A 299 33.69 -21.81 -16.87
N ASP A 300 32.90 -22.04 -15.82
CA ASP A 300 31.99 -23.18 -15.65
C ASP A 300 30.59 -22.94 -16.25
N GLY A 301 30.37 -21.81 -16.92
CA GLY A 301 29.09 -21.43 -17.53
C GLY A 301 28.13 -20.70 -16.59
N ALA A 302 28.51 -20.46 -15.33
CA ALA A 302 27.66 -19.67 -14.41
C ALA A 302 27.58 -18.20 -14.83
N SER A 303 26.38 -17.62 -14.80
CA SER A 303 26.15 -16.20 -15.07
C SER A 303 26.42 -15.35 -13.83
N VAL A 304 27.22 -14.30 -13.99
CA VAL A 304 27.60 -13.37 -12.92
C VAL A 304 26.94 -12.02 -13.17
N TYR A 305 25.96 -11.67 -12.35
CA TYR A 305 25.26 -10.39 -12.39
C TYR A 305 25.89 -9.43 -11.40
N ILE A 306 26.34 -8.26 -11.88
CA ILE A 306 27.01 -7.24 -11.07
C ILE A 306 26.19 -5.96 -11.13
N LYS A 307 25.91 -5.37 -9.97
CA LYS A 307 25.25 -4.07 -9.83
C LYS A 307 26.12 -3.12 -9.03
N ASP A 308 26.44 -1.99 -9.64
CA ASP A 308 27.05 -0.86 -8.94
C ASP A 308 25.99 -0.17 -8.07
N ILE A 309 26.28 -0.04 -6.78
CA ILE A 309 25.42 0.63 -5.79
C ILE A 309 25.95 2.02 -5.40
N GLY A 310 27.02 2.47 -6.04
CA GLY A 310 27.71 3.74 -5.79
C GLY A 310 28.86 3.62 -4.81
N ALA A 311 29.68 4.68 -4.73
CA ALA A 311 30.83 4.78 -3.82
C ALA A 311 31.87 3.63 -3.97
N GLY A 312 32.02 3.09 -5.17
CA GLY A 312 32.96 1.99 -5.45
C GLY A 312 32.54 0.65 -4.81
N LYS A 313 31.22 0.49 -4.57
CA LYS A 313 30.64 -0.71 -3.97
C LYS A 313 29.73 -1.42 -4.95
N PHE A 314 29.76 -2.75 -4.89
CA PHE A 314 29.05 -3.61 -5.82
C PHE A 314 28.28 -4.69 -5.07
N ASN A 315 27.12 -5.05 -5.63
CA ASN A 315 26.45 -6.29 -5.30
C ASN A 315 26.65 -7.26 -6.46
N VAL A 316 26.83 -8.54 -6.14
CA VAL A 316 27.09 -9.60 -7.11
C VAL A 316 26.24 -10.81 -6.80
N ILE A 317 25.64 -11.40 -7.83
CA ILE A 317 24.98 -12.72 -7.76
C ILE A 317 25.58 -13.59 -8.86
N VAL A 318 26.02 -14.78 -8.47
CA VAL A 318 26.48 -15.84 -9.37
C VAL A 318 25.40 -16.92 -9.41
N GLU A 319 24.90 -17.22 -10.59
CA GLU A 319 23.81 -18.15 -10.84
C GLU A 319 24.24 -19.20 -11.86
N SER A 320 24.04 -20.46 -11.52
CA SER A 320 24.17 -21.58 -12.44
C SER A 320 22.79 -22.10 -12.82
N GLU A 321 22.73 -23.14 -13.65
CA GLU A 321 21.48 -23.80 -14.03
C GLU A 321 20.67 -24.30 -12.81
N ASN A 322 21.35 -24.64 -11.72
CA ASN A 322 20.74 -25.11 -10.47
C ASN A 322 20.38 -23.97 -9.49
N GLY A 323 20.45 -22.72 -9.93
CA GLY A 323 20.09 -21.53 -9.16
C GLY A 323 21.29 -20.76 -8.59
N VAL A 324 21.06 -20.01 -7.51
CA VAL A 324 22.08 -19.09 -6.97
C VAL A 324 23.17 -19.85 -6.23
N VAL A 325 24.39 -19.81 -6.79
CA VAL A 325 25.58 -20.45 -6.23
C VAL A 325 26.16 -19.59 -5.12
N THR A 326 26.33 -18.29 -5.38
CA THR A 326 26.93 -17.34 -4.44
C THR A 326 26.37 -15.94 -4.65
N ALA A 327 26.18 -15.20 -3.57
CA ALA A 327 25.78 -13.80 -3.61
C ALA A 327 26.64 -12.97 -2.64
N LEU A 328 27.16 -11.84 -3.09
CA LEU A 328 28.04 -10.97 -2.32
C LEU A 328 27.49 -9.55 -2.33
N LYS A 329 27.25 -8.99 -1.15
CA LYS A 329 26.68 -7.64 -1.00
C LYS A 329 27.77 -6.65 -0.60
N ASN A 330 27.72 -5.45 -1.16
CA ASN A 330 28.57 -4.31 -0.78
C ASN A 330 30.09 -4.58 -0.84
N ILE A 331 30.54 -5.33 -1.86
CA ILE A 331 31.96 -5.61 -2.08
C ILE A 331 32.65 -4.43 -2.74
N SER A 332 33.94 -4.25 -2.46
CA SER A 332 34.75 -3.21 -3.11
C SER A 332 35.12 -3.57 -4.54
N GLU A 333 35.49 -2.58 -5.35
CA GLU A 333 36.04 -2.79 -6.70
C GLU A 333 37.26 -3.73 -6.68
N ASN A 334 38.17 -3.55 -5.73
CA ASN A 334 39.35 -4.42 -5.58
C ASN A 334 38.96 -5.87 -5.30
N SER A 335 37.93 -6.10 -4.48
CA SER A 335 37.40 -7.45 -4.22
C SER A 335 36.76 -8.02 -5.48
N LEU A 336 35.98 -7.21 -6.21
CA LEU A 336 35.35 -7.62 -7.46
C LEU A 336 36.39 -8.03 -8.51
N ASN A 337 37.45 -7.24 -8.69
CA ASN A 337 38.52 -7.51 -9.65
C ASN A 337 39.29 -8.79 -9.28
N LYS A 338 39.56 -9.02 -7.99
CA LYS A 338 40.17 -10.27 -7.51
C LYS A 338 39.28 -11.48 -7.80
N LEU A 339 37.97 -11.38 -7.55
CA LEU A 339 37.02 -12.45 -7.86
C LEU A 339 36.96 -12.73 -9.36
N SER A 340 36.85 -11.68 -10.17
CA SER A 340 36.85 -11.77 -11.64
C SER A 340 38.09 -12.50 -12.15
N ARG A 341 39.27 -12.21 -11.59
CA ARG A 341 40.53 -12.87 -11.96
C ARG A 341 40.60 -14.32 -11.50
N ASN A 342 40.23 -14.59 -10.24
CA ASN A 342 40.36 -15.91 -9.64
C ASN A 342 39.37 -16.93 -10.23
N TYR A 343 38.15 -16.48 -10.54
CA TYR A 343 37.10 -17.33 -11.10
C TYR A 343 36.98 -17.19 -12.63
N GLY A 344 37.87 -16.44 -13.27
CA GLY A 344 37.92 -16.30 -14.72
C GLY A 344 36.64 -15.74 -15.33
N TRP A 345 36.02 -14.75 -14.69
CA TRP A 345 34.84 -14.09 -15.22
C TRP A 345 35.21 -13.31 -16.48
N LYS A 346 34.50 -13.56 -17.58
CA LYS A 346 34.73 -12.95 -18.90
C LYS A 346 33.49 -12.25 -19.43
#